data_AF-A0A972N9S5-F1
#
_entry.id   AF-A0A972N9S5-F1
#
_cell.length_a   1.000
_cell.length_b   1.000
_cell.length_c   1.000
_cell.angle_alpha   90.00
_cell.angle_beta   90.00
_cell.angle_gamma   90.00
#
_symmetry.space_group_name_H-M   'P 1'
#
loop_
_entity.id
_entity.type
_entity.pdbx_description
1 polymer ?
#
loop_
_entity_poly.entity_id
_entity_poly.type
_entity_poly.pdbx_seq_one_letter_code
_entity_poly.pdbx_strand_id
1 'polypeptide(L)'
;MIIKYRQLEQLFRRSVGMDLTENKAKAMLPFIEKKLHDLLIIGERNAGYNDRDVIWLSDVPITKGLRESIRQFQALELEEQIELGPILEYLASLPPLKFPLEVELENELPNIVGGLLLVMAKTLSVITREARSFDMNDLERAKRILDLTL
;
A
#
# COMPACT_ATOMS: atom_id res chain seq x y z
N MET A 1 -2.04 10.03 -8.34
CA MET A 1 -1.51 8.66 -8.14
C MET A 1 -0.43 8.77 -7.10
N ILE A 2 -0.50 7.96 -6.04
CA ILE A 2 0.47 7.97 -4.94
C ILE A 2 1.87 7.44 -5.31
N ILE A 3 2.06 6.90 -6.51
CA ILE A 3 3.32 6.37 -7.03
C ILE A 3 3.39 6.56 -8.54
N LYS A 4 4.59 6.74 -9.09
CA LYS A 4 4.82 6.80 -10.55
C LYS A 4 4.69 5.41 -11.17
N TYR A 5 4.19 5.34 -12.40
CA TYR A 5 4.02 4.08 -13.12
C TYR A 5 5.32 3.26 -13.23
N ARG A 6 6.44 3.89 -13.58
CA ARG A 6 7.75 3.22 -13.72
C ARG A 6 8.20 2.53 -12.43
N GLN A 7 7.99 3.16 -11.28
CA GLN A 7 8.33 2.59 -9.98
C GLN A 7 7.49 1.35 -9.69
N LEU A 8 6.19 1.44 -9.98
CA LEU A 8 5.25 0.35 -9.81
C LEU A 8 5.58 -0.83 -10.75
N GLU A 9 5.92 -0.56 -12.00
CA GLU A 9 6.37 -1.57 -12.95
C GLU A 9 7.64 -2.28 -12.45
N GLN A 10 8.64 -1.52 -11.99
CA GLN A 10 9.87 -2.08 -11.42
C GLN A 10 9.59 -2.93 -10.19
N LEU A 11 8.69 -2.50 -9.30
CA LEU A 11 8.28 -3.27 -8.13
C LEU A 11 7.70 -4.62 -8.55
N PHE A 12 6.75 -4.65 -9.49
CA PHE A 12 6.13 -5.90 -9.97
C PHE A 12 7.16 -6.84 -10.63
N ARG A 13 8.04 -6.28 -11.47
CA ARG A 13 9.08 -7.05 -12.15
C ARG A 13 10.09 -7.65 -11.16
N ARG A 14 10.57 -6.88 -10.18
CA ARG A 14 11.57 -7.33 -9.20
C ARG A 14 11.00 -8.27 -8.13
N SER A 15 9.74 -8.04 -7.73
CA SER A 15 9.13 -8.82 -6.63
C SER A 15 8.58 -10.17 -7.08
N VAL A 16 7.91 -10.22 -8.23
CA VAL A 16 7.17 -11.40 -8.68
C VAL A 16 7.34 -11.72 -10.18
N GLY A 17 8.26 -11.02 -10.87
CA GLY A 17 8.54 -11.29 -12.28
C GLY A 17 7.39 -10.94 -13.23
N MET A 18 6.47 -10.06 -12.82
CA MET A 18 5.31 -9.68 -13.64
C MET A 18 5.52 -8.40 -14.43
N ASP A 19 4.99 -8.38 -15.65
CA ASP A 19 4.87 -7.20 -16.49
C ASP A 19 3.54 -6.50 -16.21
N LEU A 20 3.65 -5.25 -15.80
CA LEU A 20 2.51 -4.37 -15.53
C LEU A 20 2.30 -3.42 -16.71
N THR A 21 1.05 -3.17 -17.07
CA THR A 21 0.70 -2.13 -18.04
C THR A 21 0.10 -0.92 -17.33
N GLU A 22 0.18 0.27 -17.94
CA GLU A 22 -0.41 1.48 -17.36
C GLU A 22 -1.90 1.34 -17.01
N ASN A 23 -2.67 0.66 -17.87
CA ASN A 23 -4.10 0.47 -17.63
C ASN A 23 -4.35 -0.38 -16.37
N LYS A 24 -3.54 -1.42 -16.15
CA LYS A 24 -3.63 -2.26 -14.93
C LYS A 24 -3.16 -1.50 -13.70
N ALA A 25 -2.09 -0.70 -13.82
CA ALA A 25 -1.64 0.20 -12.76
C ALA A 25 -2.75 1.17 -12.33
N LYS A 26 -3.36 1.88 -13.29
CA LYS A 26 -4.47 2.81 -13.03
C LYS A 26 -5.68 2.13 -12.40
N ALA A 27 -5.99 0.88 -12.78
CA ALA A 27 -7.09 0.12 -12.20
C ALA A 27 -6.81 -0.39 -10.77
N MET A 28 -5.55 -0.55 -10.40
CA MET A 28 -5.11 -1.11 -9.12
C MET A 28 -4.87 -0.03 -8.06
N LEU A 29 -4.26 1.10 -8.43
CA LEU A 29 -3.84 2.13 -7.47
C LEU A 29 -4.96 2.68 -6.58
N PRO A 30 -6.19 2.95 -7.07
CA PRO A 30 -7.29 3.41 -6.22
C PRO A 30 -7.62 2.45 -5.07
N PHE A 31 -7.39 1.14 -5.27
CA PHE A 31 -7.58 0.16 -4.21
C PHE A 31 -6.51 0.28 -3.13
N ILE A 32 -5.25 0.48 -3.52
CA ILE A 32 -4.12 0.63 -2.58
C ILE A 32 -4.25 1.93 -1.80
N GLU A 33 -4.59 3.01 -2.50
CA GLU A 33 -4.95 4.32 -1.94
C GLU A 33 -6.03 4.18 -0.86
N LYS A 34 -7.15 3.52 -1.18
CA LYS A 34 -8.22 3.23 -0.22
C LYS A 34 -7.71 2.42 0.98
N LYS A 35 -6.93 1.36 0.77
CA LYS A 35 -6.41 0.53 1.87
C LYS A 35 -5.46 1.29 2.79
N LEU A 36 -4.62 2.17 2.26
CA LEU A 36 -3.81 3.06 3.08
C LEU A 36 -4.69 3.93 3.99
N HIS A 37 -5.73 4.55 3.42
CA HIS A 37 -6.64 5.39 4.18
C HIS A 37 -7.43 4.60 5.24
N ASP A 38 -7.92 3.40 4.89
CA ASP A 38 -8.64 2.51 5.82
C ASP A 38 -7.75 2.15 7.04
N LEU A 39 -6.44 1.90 6.83
CA LEU A 39 -5.47 1.67 7.91
C LEU A 39 -5.34 2.90 8.83
N LEU A 40 -5.31 4.11 8.28
CA LEU A 40 -5.17 5.35 9.05
C LEU A 40 -6.45 5.71 9.83
N ILE A 41 -7.64 5.41 9.29
CA ILE A 41 -8.91 5.54 10.04
C ILE A 41 -8.87 4.67 11.30
N ILE A 42 -8.39 3.43 11.18
CA ILE A 42 -8.25 2.55 12.34
C ILE A 42 -7.16 3.07 13.29
N GLY A 43 -6.07 3.63 12.75
CA GLY A 43 -5.05 4.33 13.53
C GLY A 43 -5.63 5.46 14.37
N GLU A 44 -6.47 6.32 13.79
CA GLU A 44 -7.15 7.40 14.51
C GLU A 44 -7.99 6.88 15.68
N ARG A 45 -8.80 5.84 15.41
CA ARG A 45 -9.63 5.21 16.44
C ARG A 45 -8.77 4.66 17.59
N ASN A 46 -7.67 4.00 17.26
CA ASN A 46 -6.77 3.40 18.24
C ASN A 46 -6.00 4.47 19.05
N ALA A 47 -5.59 5.58 18.42
CA ALA A 47 -5.02 6.73 19.12
C ALA A 47 -6.02 7.30 20.13
N GLY A 48 -7.29 7.45 19.72
CA GLY A 48 -8.36 7.89 20.61
C GLY A 48 -8.62 6.94 21.79
N TYR A 49 -8.52 5.62 21.58
CA TYR A 49 -8.61 4.64 22.69
C TYR A 49 -7.43 4.71 23.66
N ASN A 50 -6.30 5.25 23.22
CA ASN A 50 -5.10 5.46 24.03
C ASN A 50 -5.02 6.90 24.58
N ASP A 51 -6.13 7.66 24.55
CA ASP A 51 -6.20 9.06 24.97
C ASP A 51 -5.14 9.96 24.32
N ARG A 52 -4.80 9.68 23.06
CA ARG A 52 -3.86 10.49 22.26
C ARG A 52 -4.58 11.26 21.16
N ASP A 53 -4.16 12.50 21.00
CA ASP A 53 -4.58 13.40 19.91
C ASP A 53 -3.57 13.41 18.75
N VAL A 54 -2.81 12.33 18.57
CA VAL A 54 -1.84 12.13 17.49
C VAL A 54 -1.78 10.64 17.16
N ILE A 55 -1.78 10.29 15.88
CA ILE A 55 -1.75 8.91 15.40
C ILE A 55 -0.30 8.44 15.33
N TRP A 56 0.02 7.41 16.09
CA TRP A 56 1.34 6.80 16.09
C TRP A 56 1.37 5.62 15.11
N LEU A 57 2.56 5.25 14.65
CA LEU A 57 2.78 4.06 13.84
C LEU A 57 2.27 2.79 14.53
N SER A 58 2.35 2.76 15.87
CA SER A 58 1.82 1.68 16.70
C SER A 58 0.29 1.58 16.71
N ASP A 59 -0.43 2.64 16.35
CA ASP A 59 -1.89 2.62 16.23
C ASP A 59 -2.37 1.99 14.92
N VAL A 60 -1.57 2.13 13.88
CA VAL A 60 -1.91 1.62 12.55
C VAL A 60 -1.91 0.09 12.62
N PRO A 61 -2.97 -0.61 12.18
CA PRO A 61 -3.12 -2.04 12.36
C PRO A 61 -2.27 -2.85 11.36
N ILE A 62 -0.95 -2.66 11.41
CA ILE A 62 0.02 -3.36 10.59
C ILE A 62 0.23 -4.77 11.16
N THR A 63 -0.47 -5.74 10.57
CA THR A 63 -0.31 -7.15 10.93
C THR A 63 1.13 -7.63 10.70
N LYS A 64 1.52 -8.73 11.37
CA LYS A 64 2.84 -9.35 11.16
C LYS A 64 3.11 -9.66 9.67
N GLY A 65 2.10 -10.11 8.94
CA GLY A 65 2.22 -10.41 7.50
C GLY A 65 2.47 -9.17 6.65
N LEU A 66 1.76 -8.07 6.93
CA LEU A 66 2.01 -6.79 6.24
C LEU A 66 3.37 -6.23 6.61
N ARG A 67 3.78 -6.30 7.88
CA ARG A 67 5.10 -5.84 8.34
C ARG A 67 6.24 -6.55 7.63
N GLU A 68 6.13 -7.86 7.42
CA GLU A 68 7.14 -8.60 6.65
C GLU A 68 7.15 -8.17 5.18
N SER A 69 5.99 -7.86 4.59
CA SER A 69 5.94 -7.30 3.23
C SER A 69 6.57 -5.91 3.14
N ILE A 70 6.38 -5.05 4.15
CA ILE A 70 7.06 -3.74 4.23
C ILE A 70 8.58 -3.94 4.27
N ARG A 71 9.07 -4.84 5.13
CA ARG A 71 10.50 -5.16 5.24
C ARG A 71 11.08 -5.69 3.92
N GLN A 72 10.33 -6.54 3.23
CA GLN A 72 10.76 -7.07 1.94
C GLN A 72 10.74 -6.01 0.84
N PHE A 73 9.76 -5.11 0.86
CA PHE A 73 9.74 -3.96 -0.05
C PHE A 73 10.98 -3.08 0.14
N GLN A 74 11.35 -2.77 1.38
CA GLN A 74 12.57 -2.01 1.69
C GLN A 74 13.85 -2.69 1.14
N ALA A 75 13.84 -4.02 1.03
CA ALA A 75 14.96 -4.79 0.47
C ALA A 75 14.97 -4.89 -1.07
N LEU A 76 13.97 -4.38 -1.80
CA LEU A 76 13.89 -4.49 -3.28
C LEU A 76 14.83 -3.53 -4.04
N GLU A 77 15.57 -2.67 -3.33
CA GLU A 77 16.55 -1.71 -3.88
C GLU A 77 16.09 -1.03 -5.19
N LEU A 78 14.90 -0.42 -5.16
CA LEU A 78 14.34 0.26 -6.34
C LEU A 78 15.23 1.43 -6.79
N GLU A 79 15.24 1.71 -8.10
CA GLU A 79 15.99 2.85 -8.65
C GLU A 79 15.48 4.20 -8.10
N GLU A 80 14.17 4.29 -7.86
CA GLU A 80 13.50 5.46 -7.31
C GLU A 80 12.62 5.04 -6.13
N GLN A 81 12.81 5.67 -4.97
CA GLN A 81 11.97 5.44 -3.80
C GLN A 81 10.58 6.06 -3.98
N ILE A 82 9.57 5.44 -3.37
CA ILE A 82 8.21 6.01 -3.33
C ILE A 82 8.30 7.34 -2.57
N GLU A 83 7.76 8.40 -3.17
CA GLU A 83 7.84 9.74 -2.63
C GLU A 83 6.70 9.98 -1.63
N LEU A 84 7.02 10.66 -0.51
CA LEU A 84 6.02 11.02 0.50
C LEU A 84 5.01 12.06 -0.02
N GLY A 85 5.47 13.05 -0.80
CA GLY A 85 4.63 14.16 -1.27
C GLY A 85 3.32 13.73 -1.94
N PRO A 86 3.36 12.88 -2.99
CA PRO A 86 2.14 12.38 -3.65
C PRO A 86 1.19 11.62 -2.73
N ILE A 87 1.70 10.96 -1.69
CA ILE A 87 0.87 10.27 -0.68
C ILE A 87 0.14 11.30 0.18
N LEU A 88 0.84 12.33 0.66
CA LEU A 88 0.23 13.40 1.44
C LEU A 88 -0.80 14.19 0.63
N GLU A 89 -0.53 14.47 -0.65
CA GLU A 89 -1.48 15.10 -1.56
C GLU A 89 -2.75 14.27 -1.73
N TYR A 90 -2.62 12.95 -1.85
CA TYR A 90 -3.77 12.05 -1.89
C TYR A 90 -4.57 12.09 -0.58
N LEU A 91 -3.90 11.98 0.59
CA LEU A 91 -4.57 12.01 1.89
C LEU A 91 -5.29 13.35 2.12
N ALA A 92 -4.70 14.47 1.69
CA ALA A 92 -5.32 15.80 1.77
C ALA A 92 -6.55 15.96 0.87
N SER A 93 -6.75 15.07 -0.12
CA SER A 93 -7.94 15.08 -0.99
C SER A 93 -9.16 14.38 -0.37
N LEU A 94 -8.97 13.68 0.76
CA LEU A 94 -10.01 12.95 1.48
C LEU A 94 -10.57 13.79 2.62
N PRO A 95 -11.73 13.39 3.21
CA PRO A 95 -12.15 13.93 4.50
C PRO A 95 -11.01 13.84 5.52
N PRO A 96 -10.66 14.93 6.21
CA PRO A 96 -9.51 14.93 7.09
C PRO A 96 -9.72 14.00 8.29
N LEU A 97 -8.64 13.35 8.71
CA LEU A 97 -8.58 12.67 10.00
C LEU A 97 -8.72 13.71 11.12
N LYS A 98 -9.34 13.30 12.22
CA LYS A 98 -9.46 14.07 13.46
C LYS A 98 -8.10 14.39 14.07
N PHE A 99 -7.16 13.46 13.99
CA PHE A 99 -5.83 13.58 14.61
C PHE A 99 -4.73 13.64 13.55
N PRO A 100 -3.68 14.46 13.75
CA PRO A 100 -2.50 14.47 12.90
C PRO A 100 -1.71 13.15 13.02
N LEU A 101 -0.87 12.87 12.03
CA LEU A 101 0.07 11.77 12.06
C LEU A 101 1.33 12.19 12.83
N GLU A 102 1.95 11.27 13.57
CA GLU A 102 3.30 11.52 14.08
C GLU A 102 4.33 11.49 12.95
N VAL A 103 5.47 12.17 13.15
CA VAL A 103 6.55 12.25 12.15
C VAL A 103 7.07 10.87 11.75
N GLU A 104 7.16 9.92 12.68
CA GLU A 104 7.59 8.54 12.37
C GLU A 104 6.59 7.84 11.43
N LEU A 105 5.29 7.97 11.70
CA LEU A 105 4.25 7.42 10.83
C LEU A 105 4.25 8.10 9.45
N GLU A 106 4.36 9.42 9.37
CA GLU A 106 4.44 10.14 8.10
C GLU A 106 5.61 9.63 7.24
N ASN A 107 6.80 9.51 7.83
CA ASN A 107 7.99 9.02 7.15
C ASN A 107 7.87 7.54 6.73
N GLU A 108 7.04 6.76 7.42
CA GLU A 108 6.81 5.35 7.11
C GLU A 108 5.71 5.12 6.06
N LEU A 109 4.91 6.14 5.70
CA LEU A 109 3.85 6.01 4.68
C LEU A 109 4.35 5.44 3.34
N PRO A 110 5.50 5.87 2.76
CA PRO A 110 6.01 5.28 1.53
C PRO A 110 6.30 3.78 1.65
N ASN A 111 6.80 3.34 2.81
CA ASN A 111 7.09 1.95 3.11
C ASN A 111 5.81 1.13 3.28
N ILE A 112 4.79 1.70 3.92
CA ILE A 112 3.45 1.08 4.05
C ILE A 112 2.83 0.90 2.66
N VAL A 113 2.86 1.93 1.81
CA VAL A 113 2.37 1.85 0.42
C VAL A 113 3.13 0.78 -0.35
N GLY A 114 4.46 0.76 -0.27
CA GLY A 114 5.29 -0.27 -0.90
C GLY A 114 4.96 -1.69 -0.41
N GLY A 115 4.71 -1.87 0.89
CA GLY A 115 4.27 -3.12 1.48
C GLY A 115 2.90 -3.58 0.97
N LEU A 116 1.93 -2.67 0.88
CA LEU A 116 0.60 -2.95 0.31
C LEU A 116 0.69 -3.36 -1.17
N LEU A 117 1.52 -2.66 -1.94
CA LEU A 117 1.79 -2.99 -3.34
C LEU A 117 2.44 -4.37 -3.48
N LEU A 118 3.38 -4.71 -2.59
CA LEU A 118 4.02 -6.03 -2.59
C LEU A 118 3.02 -7.15 -2.24
N VAL A 119 2.14 -6.91 -1.27
CA VAL A 119 1.05 -7.85 -0.93
C VAL A 119 0.13 -8.09 -2.14
N MET A 120 -0.24 -7.03 -2.86
CA MET A 120 -1.03 -7.13 -4.09
C MET A 120 -0.30 -7.92 -5.17
N ALA A 121 0.97 -7.61 -5.44
CA ALA A 121 1.79 -8.30 -6.45
C ALA A 121 1.91 -9.79 -6.15
N LYS A 122 2.14 -10.16 -4.88
CA LYS A 122 2.21 -11.57 -4.45
C LYS A 122 0.89 -12.29 -4.54
N THR A 123 -0.21 -11.62 -4.16
CA THR A 123 -1.55 -12.19 -4.26
C THR A 123 -1.89 -12.49 -5.71
N LEU A 124 -1.58 -11.56 -6.63
CA LEU A 124 -1.71 -11.78 -8.07
C LEU A 124 -0.84 -12.95 -8.54
N SER A 125 0.42 -13.03 -8.10
CA SER A 125 1.32 -14.14 -8.44
C SER A 125 0.77 -15.51 -8.05
N VAL A 126 0.16 -15.61 -6.87
CA VAL A 126 -0.49 -16.84 -6.42
C VAL A 126 -1.72 -17.15 -7.29
N ILE A 127 -2.57 -16.16 -7.59
CA ILE A 127 -3.78 -16.35 -8.41
C ILE A 127 -3.44 -16.81 -9.82
N THR A 128 -2.44 -16.19 -10.45
CA THR A 128 -2.06 -16.48 -11.84
C THR A 128 -1.10 -17.66 -11.97
N ARG A 129 -0.74 -18.32 -10.86
CA ARG A 129 0.24 -19.42 -10.82
C ARG A 129 1.58 -18.99 -11.42
N GLU A 130 2.08 -17.86 -10.96
CA GLU A 130 3.39 -17.29 -11.34
C GLU A 130 3.49 -16.92 -12.83
N ALA A 131 2.37 -16.69 -13.51
CA ALA A 131 2.39 -16.17 -14.87
C ALA A 131 2.95 -14.73 -14.89
N ARG A 132 3.63 -14.38 -15.99
CA ARG A 132 4.22 -13.03 -16.18
C ARG A 132 3.19 -11.90 -16.29
N SER A 133 1.91 -12.21 -16.43
CA SER A 133 0.86 -11.20 -16.55
C SER A 133 -0.46 -11.69 -15.94
N PHE A 134 -1.33 -10.77 -15.56
CA PHE A 134 -2.67 -11.03 -15.02
C PHE A 134 -3.74 -10.28 -15.82
N ASP A 135 -4.98 -10.75 -15.86
CA ASP A 135 -6.09 -10.00 -16.48
C ASP A 135 -6.89 -9.17 -15.45
N MET A 136 -7.91 -8.42 -15.89
CA MET A 136 -8.71 -7.61 -14.95
C MET A 136 -9.56 -8.45 -13.99
N ASN A 137 -9.91 -9.69 -14.35
CA ASN A 137 -10.63 -10.59 -13.45
C ASN A 137 -9.71 -11.10 -12.33
N ASP A 138 -8.44 -11.37 -12.64
CA ASP A 138 -7.42 -11.72 -11.65
C ASP A 138 -7.18 -10.57 -10.67
N LEU A 139 -7.10 -9.33 -11.18
CA LEU A 139 -7.01 -8.14 -10.33
C LEU A 139 -8.22 -8.00 -9.40
N GLU A 140 -9.43 -8.21 -9.92
CA GLU A 140 -10.64 -8.14 -9.11
C GLU A 140 -10.69 -9.27 -8.06
N ARG A 141 -10.22 -10.47 -8.40
CA ARG A 141 -10.06 -11.57 -7.43
C ARG A 141 -9.06 -11.20 -6.34
N ALA A 142 -7.92 -10.62 -6.70
CA ALA A 142 -6.92 -10.19 -5.73
C ALA A 142 -7.47 -9.13 -4.78
N LYS A 143 -8.18 -8.12 -5.29
CA LYS A 143 -8.86 -7.10 -4.47
C LYS A 143 -9.83 -7.72 -3.47
N ARG A 144 -10.70 -8.64 -3.92
CA ARG A 144 -11.63 -9.34 -3.04
C ARG A 144 -10.94 -10.15 -1.94
N ILE A 145 -9.82 -10.80 -2.25
CA ILE A 145 -9.04 -11.53 -1.22
C ILE A 145 -8.49 -10.54 -0.20
N LEU A 146 -7.94 -9.42 -0.66
CA LEU A 146 -7.35 -8.41 0.23
C LEU A 146 -8.42 -7.70 1.07
N ASP A 147 -9.63 -7.48 0.55
CA ASP A 147 -10.76 -6.97 1.34
C ASP A 147 -11.15 -7.87 2.52
N LEU A 148 -10.78 -9.15 2.52
CA LEU A 148 -11.01 -10.04 3.67
C LEU A 148 -9.97 -9.87 4.79
N THR A 149 -8.87 -9.16 4.53
CA THR A 149 -7.68 -9.15 5.41
C THR A 149 -7.11 -7.78 5.72
N LEU A 150 -7.47 -6.75 4.94
CA LEU A 150 -7.01 -5.36 5.04
C LEU A 150 -8.18 -4.40 5.20
#